data_AF-A0A9L0T8C3-F1
#
_entry.id   AF-A0A9L0T8C3-F1
#
_cell.length_a   1.000
_cell.length_b   1.000
_cell.length_c   1.000
_cell.angle_alpha   90.00
_cell.angle_beta   90.00
_cell.angle_gamma   90.00
#
_symmetry.space_group_name_H-M   'P 1'
#
loop_
_entity.id
_entity.type
_entity.pdbx_description
1 polymer ?
#
loop_
_entity_poly.entity_id
_entity_poly.type
_entity_poly.pdbx_seq_one_letter_code
_entity_poly.pdbx_strand_id
1 'polypeptide(L)'
;MELNQEDITLINIYEPKTGTPKCIKQLLTNLKGYINNNSIIVGDLNTSLTSMDRSSRQKVNKETEEFNDKLDQMDLIDIFRERNSIQNQQNTPSQVYMEHSQG
;
A
#
# COMPACT_ATOMS: atom_id res chain seq x y z
N MET A 1 -30.02 21.04 6.16
CA MET A 1 -28.68 20.64 5.70
C MET A 1 -28.34 19.39 6.47
N GLU A 2 -28.45 18.22 5.84
CA GLU A 2 -28.00 16.97 6.45
C GLU A 2 -26.47 16.93 6.35
N LEU A 3 -25.81 16.86 7.50
CA LEU A 3 -24.40 16.50 7.59
C LEU A 3 -24.34 14.98 7.47
N ASN A 4 -23.97 14.47 6.30
CA ASN A 4 -23.63 13.06 6.13
C ASN A 4 -22.36 12.80 6.94
N GLN A 5 -22.50 12.29 8.16
CA GLN A 5 -21.39 11.73 8.91
C GLN A 5 -21.09 10.36 8.31
N GLU A 6 -19.98 10.26 7.58
CA GLU A 6 -19.45 8.97 7.17
C GLU A 6 -18.63 8.40 8.32
N ASP A 7 -19.09 7.28 8.88
CA ASP A 7 -18.35 6.54 9.90
C ASP A 7 -17.11 5.89 9.27
N ILE A 8 -15.93 6.22 9.80
CA ILE A 8 -14.67 5.59 9.40
C ILE A 8 -14.38 4.43 10.35
N THR A 9 -14.13 3.25 9.79
CA THR A 9 -13.73 2.07 10.56
C THR A 9 -12.21 1.95 10.58
N LEU A 10 -11.58 2.02 11.75
CA LEU A 10 -10.14 1.81 11.89
C LEU A 10 -9.85 0.39 12.40
N ILE A 11 -9.12 -0.38 11.62
CA ILE A 11 -8.68 -1.74 11.98
C ILE A 11 -7.17 -1.69 12.17
N ASN A 12 -6.70 -2.01 13.37
CA ASN A 12 -5.27 -2.06 13.68
C ASN A 12 -4.79 -3.51 13.75
N ILE A 13 -3.81 -3.87 12.92
CA ILE A 13 -3.22 -5.20 12.83
C ILE A 13 -1.77 -5.11 13.30
N TYR A 14 -1.47 -5.70 14.45
CA TYR A 14 -0.09 -5.89 14.90
C TYR A 14 0.41 -7.27 14.52
N GLU A 15 1.69 -7.33 14.14
CA GLU A 15 2.38 -8.55 13.79
C GLU A 15 2.21 -9.63 14.89
N PRO A 16 1.62 -10.80 14.58
CA PRO A 16 1.73 -11.97 15.45
C PRO A 16 3.21 -12.35 15.53
N LYS A 17 3.72 -12.82 16.68
CA LYS A 17 5.15 -13.22 16.85
C LYS A 17 5.69 -14.23 15.80
N THR A 18 4.81 -14.81 14.98
CA THR A 18 5.12 -15.69 13.86
C THR A 18 5.31 -14.96 12.52
N GLY A 19 5.17 -13.63 12.45
CA GLY A 19 5.69 -12.70 11.44
C GLY A 19 5.55 -13.05 9.95
N THR A 20 4.61 -13.92 9.59
CA THR A 20 4.52 -14.46 8.23
C THR A 20 3.33 -13.82 7.50
N PRO A 21 3.48 -13.41 6.22
CA PRO A 21 2.38 -12.92 5.38
C PRO A 21 1.14 -13.83 5.39
N LYS A 22 1.36 -15.14 5.53
CA LYS A 22 0.31 -16.15 5.67
C LYS A 22 -0.62 -15.91 6.88
N CYS A 23 -0.07 -15.52 8.04
CA CYS A 23 -0.86 -15.25 9.25
C CYS A 23 -1.74 -14.01 9.04
N ILE A 24 -1.20 -12.97 8.42
CA ILE A 24 -1.92 -11.73 8.13
C ILE A 24 -3.02 -11.99 7.09
N LYS A 25 -2.75 -12.79 6.04
CA LYS A 25 -3.76 -13.21 5.04
C LYS A 25 -4.97 -13.90 5.68
N GLN A 26 -4.74 -14.79 6.63
CA GLN A 26 -5.81 -15.47 7.38
C GLN A 26 -6.59 -14.48 8.23
N LEU A 27 -5.90 -13.56 8.90
CA LEU A 27 -6.53 -12.51 9.68
C LEU A 27 -7.43 -11.62 8.82
N LEU A 28 -6.96 -11.15 7.65
CA LEU A 28 -7.77 -10.38 6.71
C LEU A 28 -9.01 -11.15 6.23
N THR A 29 -8.87 -12.46 6.02
CA THR A 29 -10.00 -13.32 5.63
C THR A 29 -11.06 -13.37 6.73
N ASN A 30 -10.65 -13.49 7.99
CA ASN A 30 -11.56 -13.46 9.13
C ASN A 30 -12.19 -12.08 9.33
N LEU A 31 -11.45 -11.02 9.03
CA LEU A 31 -11.90 -9.63 9.16
C LEU A 31 -12.77 -9.16 7.99
N LYS A 32 -12.90 -9.94 6.92
CA LYS A 32 -13.61 -9.54 5.69
C LYS A 32 -15.02 -9.01 5.94
N GLY A 33 -15.76 -9.58 6.90
CA GLY A 33 -17.12 -9.14 7.24
C GLY A 33 -17.19 -7.79 7.99
N TYR A 34 -16.06 -7.30 8.50
CA TYR A 34 -15.94 -6.03 9.22
C TYR A 34 -15.36 -4.92 8.34
N ILE A 35 -14.74 -5.27 7.21
CA ILE A 35 -14.19 -4.33 6.25
C ILE A 35 -15.32 -3.81 5.36
N ASN A 36 -15.47 -2.50 5.32
CA ASN A 36 -16.38 -1.75 4.46
C ASN A 36 -15.59 -0.69 3.67
N ASN A 37 -16.28 0.05 2.80
CA ASN A 37 -15.67 1.05 1.92
C ASN A 37 -14.98 2.21 2.68
N ASN A 38 -15.37 2.44 3.92
CA ASN A 38 -14.84 3.48 4.81
C ASN A 38 -13.83 2.90 5.83
N SER A 39 -13.30 1.71 5.57
CA SER A 39 -12.34 1.06 6.45
C SER A 39 -10.89 1.43 6.12
N ILE A 40 -10.13 1.79 7.15
CA ILE A 40 -8.68 1.99 7.09
C ILE A 40 -8.02 0.88 7.89
N ILE A 41 -7.15 0.11 7.24
CA ILE A 41 -6.34 -0.91 7.90
C ILE A 41 -4.95 -0.34 8.13
N VAL A 42 -4.55 -0.25 9.39
CA VAL A 42 -3.20 0.15 9.79
C VAL A 42 -2.52 -1.07 10.40
N GLY A 43 -1.28 -1.34 10.04
CA GLY A 43 -0.57 -2.42 10.67
C GLY A 43 0.90 -2.47 10.32
N ASP A 44 1.68 -3.08 11.22
CA ASP A 44 3.06 -3.43 10.97
C ASP A 44 3.12 -4.87 10.48
N LEU A 45 3.40 -5.04 9.19
CA LEU A 45 3.41 -6.34 8.53
C LEU A 45 4.82 -6.97 8.50
N ASN A 46 5.86 -6.24 8.95
CA ASN A 46 7.29 -6.62 8.89
C ASN A 46 7.76 -7.22 7.54
N THR A 47 7.00 -6.99 6.47
CA THR A 47 7.25 -7.52 5.12
C THR A 47 7.03 -6.44 4.09
N SER A 48 8.02 -6.24 3.22
CA SER A 48 7.90 -5.42 2.01
C SER A 48 6.86 -6.03 1.06
N LEU A 49 5.80 -5.28 0.74
CA LEU A 49 4.71 -5.72 -0.13
C LEU A 49 5.10 -5.69 -1.60
N THR A 50 5.95 -4.75 -2.00
CA THR A 50 6.37 -4.60 -3.39
C THR A 50 7.89 -4.66 -3.54
N SER A 51 8.37 -4.77 -4.78
CA SER A 51 9.80 -4.60 -5.06
C SER A 51 10.29 -3.18 -4.84
N MET A 52 9.40 -2.18 -4.91
CA MET A 52 9.74 -0.77 -4.67
C MET A 52 10.05 -0.50 -3.20
N ASP A 53 9.45 -1.28 -2.29
CA ASP A 53 9.67 -1.18 -0.85
C ASP A 53 10.99 -1.82 -0.40
N ARG A 54 11.73 -2.47 -1.33
CA ARG A 54 13.01 -3.12 -1.04
C ARG A 54 14.17 -2.27 -1.56
N SER A 55 15.21 -2.12 -0.75
CA SER A 55 16.44 -1.38 -1.09
C SER A 55 17.29 -2.08 -2.17
N SER A 56 17.07 -3.37 -2.42
CA SER A 56 17.75 -4.16 -3.44
C SER A 56 16.74 -4.75 -4.41
N ARG A 57 17.18 -5.12 -5.63
CA ARG A 57 16.35 -5.76 -6.68
C ARG A 57 15.92 -7.20 -6.33
N GLN A 58 15.70 -7.50 -5.05
CA GLN A 58 15.18 -8.77 -4.59
C GLN A 58 13.73 -8.94 -5.03
N LYS A 59 13.44 -10.13 -5.58
CA LYS A 59 12.10 -10.51 -5.96
C LYS A 59 11.21 -10.61 -4.71
N VAL A 60 9.95 -10.20 -4.83
CA VAL A 60 8.90 -10.57 -3.87
C VAL A 60 8.83 -12.08 -3.76
N ASN A 61 8.75 -12.58 -2.53
CA ASN A 61 8.52 -14.00 -2.32
C ASN A 61 7.06 -14.33 -2.68
N LYS A 62 6.79 -15.61 -2.95
CA LYS A 62 5.47 -16.06 -3.37
C LYS A 62 4.38 -15.81 -2.32
N GLU A 63 4.72 -15.87 -1.03
CA GLU A 63 3.74 -15.63 0.04
C GLU A 63 3.30 -14.15 0.09
N THR A 64 4.20 -13.23 -0.21
CA THR A 64 3.90 -11.80 -0.38
C THR A 64 3.06 -11.56 -1.64
N GLU A 65 3.40 -12.20 -2.77
CA GLU A 65 2.58 -12.11 -3.99
C GLU A 65 1.14 -12.58 -3.72
N GLU A 66 0.98 -13.76 -3.11
CA GLU A 66 -0.32 -14.31 -2.72
C GLU A 66 -1.08 -13.49 -1.67
N PHE A 67 -0.37 -12.66 -0.90
CA PHE A 67 -0.94 -11.72 0.06
C PHE A 67 -1.44 -10.46 -0.65
N ASN A 68 -0.66 -9.90 -1.57
CA ASN A 68 -1.09 -8.77 -2.41
C ASN A 68 -2.32 -9.14 -3.25
N ASP A 69 -2.33 -10.32 -3.87
CA ASP A 69 -3.51 -10.82 -4.59
C ASP A 69 -4.77 -10.84 -3.70
N LYS A 70 -4.59 -11.04 -2.38
CA LYS A 70 -5.71 -11.04 -1.43
C LYS A 70 -6.19 -9.64 -1.10
N LEU A 71 -5.27 -8.67 -0.98
CA LEU A 71 -5.60 -7.26 -0.83
C LEU A 71 -6.38 -6.76 -2.05
N ASP A 72 -5.91 -7.13 -3.25
CA ASP A 72 -6.58 -6.79 -4.52
C ASP A 72 -7.98 -7.40 -4.61
N GLN A 73 -8.17 -8.67 -4.20
CA GLN A 73 -9.50 -9.31 -4.12
C GLN A 73 -10.46 -8.64 -3.12
N MET A 74 -9.94 -7.83 -2.19
CA MET A 74 -10.72 -7.08 -1.21
C MET A 74 -10.87 -5.61 -1.59
N ASP A 75 -10.42 -5.23 -2.80
CA ASP A 75 -10.39 -3.86 -3.30
C ASP A 75 -9.65 -2.89 -2.34
N LEU A 76 -8.67 -3.42 -1.60
CA LEU A 76 -7.85 -2.63 -0.68
C LEU A 76 -6.66 -2.02 -1.41
N ILE A 77 -6.38 -0.74 -1.12
CA ILE A 77 -5.30 0.01 -1.75
C ILE A 77 -4.27 0.39 -0.69
N ASP A 78 -2.98 0.23 -1.04
CA ASP A 78 -1.88 0.76 -0.24
C ASP A 78 -1.76 2.28 -0.43
N ILE A 79 -2.29 3.03 0.55
CA ILE A 79 -2.32 4.50 0.55
C ILE A 79 -0.91 5.10 0.61
N PHE A 80 0.02 4.47 1.34
CA PHE A 80 1.39 4.98 1.47
C PHE A 80 2.11 4.90 0.13
N ARG A 81 1.97 3.78 -0.57
CA ARG A 81 2.52 3.58 -1.91
C ARG A 81 1.94 4.57 -2.92
N GLU A 82 0.61 4.70 -2.96
CA GLU A 82 -0.06 5.58 -3.91
C GLU A 82 0.39 7.03 -3.75
N ARG A 83 0.45 7.51 -2.50
CA ARG A 83 0.95 8.84 -2.17
C ARG A 83 2.39 9.06 -2.66
N ASN A 84 3.27 8.08 -2.46
CA ASN A 84 4.68 8.19 -2.88
C ASN A 84 4.82 8.19 -4.42
N SER A 85 4.03 7.39 -5.13
CA SER A 85 3.99 7.38 -6.60
C SER A 85 3.56 8.72 -7.17
N ILE A 86 2.55 9.37 -6.57
CA ILE A 86 2.08 10.70 -6.98
C ILE A 86 3.17 11.75 -6.74
N GLN A 87 3.83 11.72 -5.58
CA GLN A 87 4.89 12.67 -5.25
C GLN A 87 6.10 12.58 -6.21
N ASN A 88 6.48 11.36 -6.61
CA ASN A 88 7.60 11.15 -7.53
C ASN A 88 7.31 11.64 -8.97
N GLN A 89 6.04 11.65 -9.39
CA GLN A 89 5.63 12.23 -10.69
C GLN A 89 5.68 13.76 -10.67
N GLN A 90 5.39 14.40 -9.54
CA GLN A 90 5.45 15.87 -9.41
C GLN A 90 6.90 16.41 -9.35
N ASN A 91 7.87 15.56 -9.02
CA ASN A 91 9.27 15.93 -8.90
C ASN A 91 10.09 15.69 -10.18
N THR A 92 9.47 15.54 -11.35
CA THR A 92 10.22 15.47 -12.62
C THR A 92 10.98 16.79 -12.84
N PRO A 93 12.32 16.78 -12.95
CA PRO A 93 13.05 17.97 -13.37
C PRO A 93 12.61 18.28 -14.81
N SER A 94 12.10 19.49 -15.03
CA SER A 94 11.82 20.02 -16.36
C SER A 94 13.03 19.79 -17.26
N GLN A 95 12.88 18.93 -18.26
CA GLN A 95 13.95 18.65 -19.20
C GLN A 95 14.10 19.82 -20.18
N VAL A 96 15.32 20.38 -20.19
CA VAL A 96 16.00 21.07 -21.31
C VAL A 96 15.54 22.49 -21.65
N TYR A 97 16.15 23.48 -20.99
CA TYR A 97 16.63 24.68 -21.70
C TYR A 97 18.11 24.45 -22.05
N MET A 98 18.36 23.81 -23.20
CA MET A 98 19.60 24.04 -23.95
C MET A 98 19.21 24.89 -25.17
N GLU A 99 18.92 26.17 -24.93
CA GLU A 99 18.97 27.14 -26.02
C GLU A 99 20.45 27.42 -26.32
N HIS A 100 20.90 26.77 -27.38
CA HIS A 100 21.88 27.25 -28.35
C HIS A 100 22.33 28.70 -28.12
N SER A 101 23.56 28.87 -27.63
CA SER A 101 24.34 30.07 -27.89
C SER A 101 25.67 29.66 -28.52
N GLN A 102 25.64 29.55 -29.84
CA GLN A 102 26.83 29.73 -30.67
C GLN A 102 26.88 31.22 -30.98
N GLY A 103 27.90 31.90 -30.44
CA GLY A 103 28.28 33.27 -30.71
C GLY A 103 29.73 33.46 -30.32
#